data_AF-A0A2A9P0W9-F1
#
_entry.id   AF-A0A2A9P0W9-F1
#
_cell.length_a   1.000
_cell.length_b   1.000
_cell.length_c   1.000
_cell.angle_alpha   90.00
_cell.angle_beta   90.00
_cell.angle_gamma   90.00
#
_symmetry.space_group_name_H-M   'P 1'
#
loop_
_entity.id
_entity.type
_entity.pdbx_description
1 polymer ?
#
loop_
_entity_poly.entity_id
_entity_poly.type
_entity_poly.pdbx_seq_one_letter_code
_entity_poly.pdbx_strand_id
1 'polypeptide(L)'
;MLYVNRHLLYRAHYVLAWLVHFYVHSQVPTEKAAPMRIPKSLAVPLVQVSRRLGIAPVLTFADTVLWNWESGDSNQTITLETIESMRNINLFSGTDDERSFYIASAKTELRGVEMLRIFEEYNNLPNTSDLTSISKISRDLVRLAKIVDDISDILQSVRINCEPQVFHYSIRPWFVGSDGDGPDRPGWIYEGIPESEQLDLSGPSAGQSSVIHALDIFLDIDHKQRQKRSPAPSAINKKSDRGFMERMRRYMPGKHREYLSYLASCPRNVRDLAQEIPALRDPYDAVVSSLKRLRDLHIRIACLYVVSMSRKCPMMRRLEEGSSIERARGTGGNEVTILLKTGRDNTKRAMFKHD
;
A
#
# COMPACT_ATOMS: atom_id res chain seq x y z
N MET A 1 -31.54 5.34 3.26
CA MET A 1 -31.07 3.95 3.52
C MET A 1 -29.55 3.77 3.39
N LEU A 2 -28.89 4.24 2.32
CA LEU A 2 -27.41 4.09 2.17
C LEU A 2 -26.58 4.73 3.31
N TYR A 3 -27.07 5.80 3.94
CA TYR A 3 -26.34 6.51 4.99
C TYR A 3 -26.30 5.83 6.36
N VAL A 4 -27.08 4.76 6.55
CA VAL A 4 -27.21 4.09 7.86
C VAL A 4 -26.27 2.88 7.97
N ASN A 5 -25.89 2.26 6.84
CA ASN A 5 -25.05 1.06 6.83
C ASN A 5 -23.74 1.28 6.07
N ARG A 6 -22.62 1.27 6.79
CA ARG A 6 -21.28 1.49 6.23
C ARG A 6 -20.86 0.41 5.22
N HIS A 7 -21.33 -0.82 5.36
CA HIS A 7 -21.06 -1.88 4.39
C HIS A 7 -21.67 -1.60 3.02
N LEU A 8 -22.85 -0.95 2.98
CA LEU A 8 -23.44 -0.53 1.71
C LEU A 8 -22.62 0.58 1.04
N LEU A 9 -22.03 1.49 1.83
CA LEU A 9 -21.12 2.50 1.30
C LEU A 9 -19.83 1.88 0.76
N TYR A 10 -19.23 0.90 1.45
CA TYR A 10 -18.08 0.15 0.93
C TYR A 10 -18.40 -0.53 -0.40
N ARG A 11 -19.55 -1.23 -0.48
CA ARG A 11 -19.98 -1.87 -1.72
C ARG A 11 -20.26 -0.85 -2.83
N ALA A 12 -20.86 0.30 -2.51
CA ALA A 12 -21.10 1.35 -3.48
C ALA A 12 -19.78 1.94 -4.03
N HIS A 13 -18.81 2.21 -3.16
CA HIS A 13 -17.48 2.69 -3.56
C HIS A 13 -16.80 1.67 -4.47
N TYR A 14 -16.76 0.41 -4.02
CA TYR A 14 -16.22 -0.71 -4.78
C TYR A 14 -16.83 -0.77 -6.20
N VAL A 15 -18.15 -0.86 -6.33
CA VAL A 15 -18.78 -0.97 -7.66
C VAL A 15 -18.47 0.25 -8.54
N LEU A 16 -18.59 1.47 -8.00
CA LEU A 16 -18.39 2.70 -8.77
C LEU A 16 -16.93 2.88 -9.21
N ALA A 17 -15.97 2.59 -8.33
CA ALA A 17 -14.55 2.72 -8.62
C ALA A 17 -14.10 1.72 -9.70
N TRP A 18 -14.60 0.47 -9.62
CA TRP A 18 -14.38 -0.54 -10.65
C TRP A 18 -14.97 -0.12 -12.01
N LEU A 19 -16.21 0.41 -12.03
CA LEU A 19 -16.84 0.92 -13.25
C LEU A 19 -16.08 2.10 -13.86
N VAL A 20 -15.56 3.02 -13.05
CA VAL A 20 -14.75 4.15 -13.54
C VAL A 20 -13.47 3.64 -14.21
N HIS A 21 -12.72 2.75 -13.55
CA HIS A 21 -11.51 2.20 -14.16
C HIS A 21 -11.82 1.39 -15.41
N PHE A 22 -12.87 0.57 -15.40
CA PHE A 22 -13.31 -0.16 -16.59
C PHE A 22 -13.63 0.79 -17.75
N TYR A 23 -14.40 1.86 -17.48
CA TYR A 23 -14.71 2.89 -18.45
C TYR A 23 -13.44 3.52 -19.02
N VAL A 24 -12.54 4.02 -18.16
CA VAL A 24 -11.33 4.73 -18.60
C VAL A 24 -10.43 3.84 -19.47
N HIS A 25 -10.17 2.61 -19.03
CA HIS A 25 -9.22 1.72 -19.70
C HIS A 25 -9.82 0.96 -20.89
N SER A 26 -11.13 1.08 -21.12
CA SER A 26 -11.82 0.50 -22.28
C SER A 26 -12.13 1.54 -23.36
N GLN A 27 -11.68 2.79 -23.22
CA GLN A 27 -11.81 3.80 -24.26
C GLN A 27 -10.87 3.51 -25.42
N VAL A 28 -11.31 3.85 -26.65
CA VAL A 28 -10.45 3.78 -27.84
C VAL A 28 -9.36 4.85 -27.72
N PRO A 29 -8.07 4.51 -27.86
CA PRO A 29 -7.00 5.51 -27.86
C PRO A 29 -7.24 6.56 -28.94
N THR A 30 -7.36 7.82 -28.55
CA THR A 30 -7.47 8.93 -29.50
C THR A 30 -6.08 9.47 -29.83
N GLU A 31 -5.82 9.80 -31.10
CA GLU A 31 -4.54 10.37 -31.56
C GLU A 31 -4.20 11.72 -30.91
N LYS A 32 -5.21 12.45 -30.40
CA LYS A 32 -5.03 13.72 -29.69
C LYS A 32 -4.94 13.48 -28.19
N ALA A 33 -3.91 14.07 -27.57
CA ALA A 33 -3.76 14.14 -26.12
C ALA A 33 -4.85 15.05 -25.52
N ALA A 34 -5.99 14.46 -25.16
CA ALA A 34 -7.09 15.13 -24.47
C ALA A 34 -7.28 14.49 -23.08
N PRO A 35 -7.77 15.26 -22.08
CA PRO A 35 -8.12 14.69 -20.79
C PRO A 35 -9.20 13.60 -20.91
N MET A 36 -9.07 12.54 -20.12
CA MET A 36 -10.10 11.51 -20.02
C MET A 36 -11.31 12.06 -19.27
N ARG A 37 -12.48 12.11 -19.91
CA ARG A 37 -13.70 12.64 -19.28
C ARG A 37 -14.56 11.50 -18.73
N ILE A 38 -14.73 11.48 -17.41
CA ILE A 38 -15.55 10.49 -16.70
C ILE A 38 -16.98 11.06 -16.59
N PRO A 39 -18.01 10.35 -17.10
CA PRO A 39 -19.39 10.83 -17.10
C PRO A 39 -19.92 11.15 -15.71
N LYS A 40 -20.75 12.18 -15.61
CA LYS A 40 -21.38 12.62 -14.34
C LYS A 40 -22.14 11.51 -13.62
N SER A 41 -22.68 10.53 -14.35
CA SER A 41 -23.39 9.38 -13.80
C SER A 41 -22.51 8.41 -13.00
N LEU A 42 -21.19 8.43 -13.23
CA LEU A 42 -20.20 7.68 -12.45
C LEU A 42 -19.46 8.60 -11.47
N ALA A 43 -19.00 9.76 -11.96
CA ALA A 43 -18.17 10.69 -11.19
C ALA A 43 -18.88 11.25 -9.95
N VAL A 44 -20.10 11.76 -10.10
CA VAL A 44 -20.85 12.38 -8.99
C VAL A 44 -21.12 11.41 -7.85
N PRO A 45 -21.71 10.22 -8.07
CA PRO A 45 -21.96 9.29 -6.98
C PRO A 45 -20.67 8.76 -6.36
N LEU A 46 -19.61 8.50 -7.14
CA LEU A 46 -18.33 8.04 -6.60
C LEU A 46 -17.78 9.08 -5.62
N VAL A 47 -17.65 10.34 -6.03
CA VAL A 47 -17.14 11.42 -5.16
C VAL A 47 -18.00 11.59 -3.90
N GLN A 48 -19.32 11.50 -4.01
CA GLN A 48 -20.21 11.59 -2.85
C GLN A 48 -19.98 10.46 -1.85
N VAL A 49 -19.87 9.21 -2.32
CA VAL A 49 -19.61 8.05 -1.47
C VAL A 49 -18.20 8.13 -0.86
N SER A 50 -17.19 8.48 -1.66
CA SER A 50 -15.80 8.62 -1.22
C SER A 50 -15.65 9.66 -0.12
N ARG A 51 -16.32 10.81 -0.24
CA ARG A 51 -16.38 11.84 0.82
C ARG A 51 -16.96 11.31 2.13
N ARG A 52 -18.00 10.47 2.08
CA ARG A 52 -18.62 9.86 3.28
C ARG A 52 -17.74 8.80 3.92
N LEU A 53 -17.00 8.05 3.11
CA LEU A 53 -16.04 7.06 3.59
C LEU A 53 -14.70 7.67 4.01
N GLY A 54 -14.45 8.93 3.64
CA GLY A 54 -13.16 9.59 3.84
C GLY A 54 -12.03 8.94 3.04
N ILE A 55 -12.32 8.43 1.85
CA ILE A 55 -11.37 7.77 0.94
C ILE A 55 -11.31 8.54 -0.39
N ALA A 56 -10.26 8.35 -1.19
CA ALA A 56 -10.10 8.94 -2.51
C ALA A 56 -11.14 8.39 -3.51
N PRO A 57 -11.67 9.21 -4.45
CA PRO A 57 -12.69 8.79 -5.41
C PRO A 57 -12.09 8.12 -6.65
N VAL A 58 -11.37 7.03 -6.45
CA VAL A 58 -10.69 6.24 -7.49
C VAL A 58 -10.59 4.80 -7.00
N LEU A 59 -10.23 3.86 -7.88
CA LEU A 59 -9.95 2.49 -7.43
C LEU A 59 -8.77 2.50 -6.45
N THR A 60 -9.00 1.97 -5.25
CA THR A 60 -8.00 1.90 -4.19
C THR A 60 -7.63 0.47 -3.85
N PHE A 61 -6.57 0.30 -3.05
CA PHE A 61 -6.20 -0.98 -2.47
C PHE A 61 -7.34 -1.59 -1.63
N ALA A 62 -8.18 -0.76 -1.00
CA ALA A 62 -9.35 -1.26 -0.29
C ALA A 62 -10.34 -1.92 -1.25
N ASP A 63 -10.57 -1.32 -2.43
CA ASP A 63 -11.48 -1.86 -3.43
C ASP A 63 -10.94 -3.12 -4.12
N THR A 64 -9.63 -3.25 -4.32
CA THR A 64 -9.04 -4.41 -5.02
C THR A 64 -8.70 -5.57 -4.08
N VAL A 65 -8.46 -5.30 -2.80
CA VAL A 65 -8.00 -6.30 -1.82
C VAL A 65 -8.99 -6.45 -0.67
N LEU A 66 -9.23 -5.39 0.10
CA LEU A 66 -9.95 -5.50 1.38
C LEU A 66 -11.44 -5.79 1.23
N TRP A 67 -12.06 -5.31 0.15
CA TRP A 67 -13.50 -5.45 -0.12
C TRP A 67 -13.80 -6.39 -1.29
N ASN A 68 -12.78 -6.90 -1.98
CA ASN A 68 -12.92 -7.72 -3.18
C ASN A 68 -12.99 -9.23 -2.87
N TRP A 69 -13.90 -9.65 -1.99
CA TRP A 69 -14.07 -11.07 -1.70
C TRP A 69 -15.50 -11.38 -1.24
N GLU A 70 -15.94 -12.59 -1.57
CA GLU A 70 -17.17 -13.20 -1.07
C GLU A 70 -16.84 -14.59 -0.51
N SER A 71 -17.50 -14.94 0.60
CA SER A 71 -17.44 -16.30 1.13
C SER A 71 -18.47 -17.17 0.42
N GLY A 72 -18.10 -18.39 0.05
CA GLY A 72 -19.06 -19.40 -0.43
C GLY A 72 -20.04 -19.85 0.67
N ASP A 73 -19.64 -19.71 1.94
CA ASP A 73 -20.47 -19.98 3.13
C ASP A 73 -20.55 -18.72 3.99
N SER A 74 -21.76 -18.20 4.20
CA SER A 74 -21.99 -16.96 4.97
C SER A 74 -21.51 -17.02 6.43
N ASN A 75 -21.20 -18.21 6.96
CA ASN A 75 -20.75 -18.39 8.34
C ASN A 75 -19.24 -18.66 8.49
N GLN A 76 -18.48 -18.76 7.39
CA GLN A 76 -17.05 -19.07 7.48
C GLN A 76 -16.25 -17.86 7.99
N THR A 77 -15.50 -18.06 9.07
CA THR A 77 -14.55 -17.05 9.55
C THR A 77 -13.33 -17.01 8.64
N ILE A 78 -12.87 -15.79 8.31
CA ILE A 78 -11.72 -15.59 7.43
C ILE A 78 -10.45 -15.68 8.26
N THR A 79 -9.66 -16.68 7.93
CA THR A 79 -8.34 -16.97 8.51
C THR A 79 -7.32 -17.15 7.39
N LEU A 80 -6.04 -17.26 7.73
CA LEU A 80 -5.00 -17.46 6.72
C LEU A 80 -5.16 -18.78 5.96
N GLU A 81 -5.78 -19.77 6.61
CA GLU A 81 -6.06 -21.09 6.06
C GLU A 81 -7.30 -21.07 5.15
N THR A 82 -8.30 -20.23 5.45
CA THR A 82 -9.56 -20.19 4.71
C THR A 82 -9.61 -19.14 3.60
N ILE A 83 -8.69 -18.16 3.60
CA ILE A 83 -8.73 -17.06 2.62
C ILE A 83 -8.57 -17.53 1.16
N GLU A 84 -7.95 -18.69 0.92
CA GLU A 84 -7.84 -19.25 -0.43
C GLU A 84 -9.17 -19.83 -0.95
N SER A 85 -10.08 -20.25 -0.07
CA SER A 85 -11.42 -20.68 -0.47
C SER A 85 -12.36 -19.51 -0.74
N MET A 86 -11.92 -18.28 -0.46
CA MET A 86 -12.68 -17.07 -0.76
C MET A 86 -12.57 -16.72 -2.23
N ARG A 87 -13.67 -16.23 -2.80
CA ARG A 87 -13.71 -15.84 -4.21
C ARG A 87 -13.58 -14.33 -4.34
N ASN A 88 -12.64 -13.85 -5.16
CA ASN A 88 -12.66 -12.45 -5.59
C ASN A 88 -13.92 -12.17 -6.41
N ILE A 89 -14.63 -11.08 -6.08
CA ILE A 89 -15.90 -10.71 -6.71
C ILE A 89 -15.65 -10.22 -8.13
N ASN A 90 -14.69 -9.32 -8.33
CA ASN A 90 -14.32 -8.76 -9.63
C ASN A 90 -12.84 -9.00 -9.94
N LEU A 91 -12.57 -9.19 -11.24
CA LEU A 91 -11.27 -9.26 -11.89
C LEU A 91 -11.37 -8.42 -13.17
N PHE A 92 -10.38 -7.58 -13.47
CA PHE A 92 -10.35 -6.84 -14.74
C PHE A 92 -9.82 -7.68 -15.89
N SER A 93 -8.72 -8.40 -15.67
CA SER A 93 -8.12 -9.27 -16.69
C SER A 93 -8.84 -10.61 -16.79
N GLY A 94 -9.50 -11.02 -15.70
CA GLY A 94 -10.11 -12.34 -15.56
C GLY A 94 -9.09 -13.47 -15.40
N THR A 95 -7.80 -13.15 -15.23
CA THR A 95 -6.73 -14.15 -15.14
C THR A 95 -6.57 -14.68 -13.71
N ASP A 96 -6.12 -15.93 -13.59
CA ASP A 96 -5.80 -16.53 -12.28
C ASP A 96 -4.62 -15.83 -11.60
N ASP A 97 -3.73 -15.21 -12.37
CA ASP A 97 -2.67 -14.34 -11.87
C ASP A 97 -3.21 -13.12 -11.11
N GLU A 98 -4.32 -12.54 -11.56
CA GLU A 98 -4.95 -11.37 -10.90
C GLU A 98 -5.55 -11.80 -9.56
N ARG A 99 -6.28 -12.92 -9.57
CA ARG A 99 -6.80 -13.56 -8.36
C ARG A 99 -5.69 -13.84 -7.36
N SER A 100 -4.60 -14.46 -7.83
CA SER A 100 -3.44 -14.80 -7.00
C SER A 100 -2.76 -13.56 -6.41
N PHE A 101 -2.66 -12.47 -7.18
CA PHE A 101 -2.13 -11.20 -6.70
C PHE A 101 -2.99 -10.60 -5.57
N TYR A 102 -4.32 -10.63 -5.72
CA TYR A 102 -5.24 -10.16 -4.67
C TYR A 102 -5.20 -11.05 -3.43
N ILE A 103 -5.17 -12.38 -3.58
CA ILE A 103 -5.09 -13.32 -2.44
C ILE A 103 -3.79 -13.12 -1.66
N ALA A 104 -2.64 -13.00 -2.33
CA ALA A 104 -1.36 -12.74 -1.65
C ALA A 104 -1.38 -11.40 -0.88
N SER A 105 -2.00 -10.37 -1.46
CA SER A 105 -2.19 -9.07 -0.81
C SER A 105 -3.12 -9.17 0.40
N ALA A 106 -4.22 -9.90 0.30
CA ALA A 106 -5.18 -10.07 1.40
C ALA A 106 -4.60 -10.93 2.54
N LYS A 107 -3.82 -11.97 2.22
CA LYS A 107 -3.07 -12.76 3.21
C LYS A 107 -2.08 -11.88 3.99
N THR A 108 -1.41 -10.95 3.31
CA THR A 108 -0.51 -10.00 3.96
C THR A 108 -1.25 -9.13 4.98
N GLU A 109 -2.41 -8.56 4.60
CA GLU A 109 -3.23 -7.76 5.52
C GLU A 109 -3.75 -8.59 6.69
N LEU A 110 -4.23 -9.80 6.43
CA LEU A 110 -4.77 -10.69 7.45
C LEU A 110 -3.70 -11.13 8.45
N ARG A 111 -2.50 -11.46 7.97
CA ARG A 111 -1.36 -11.81 8.83
C ARG A 111 -0.98 -10.67 9.77
N GLY A 112 -1.14 -9.43 9.29
CA GLY A 112 -0.85 -8.21 10.05
C GLY A 112 -1.87 -7.85 11.14
N VAL A 113 -3.04 -8.50 11.20
CA VAL A 113 -4.05 -8.26 12.26
C VAL A 113 -3.48 -8.47 13.66
N GLU A 114 -2.61 -9.48 13.82
CA GLU A 114 -1.95 -9.74 15.11
C GLU A 114 -1.02 -8.60 15.53
N MET A 115 -0.40 -7.89 14.58
CA MET A 115 0.46 -6.74 14.90
C MET A 115 -0.36 -5.61 15.55
N LEU A 116 -1.59 -5.39 15.08
CA LEU A 116 -2.47 -4.36 15.64
C LEU A 116 -2.80 -4.65 17.11
N ARG A 117 -3.02 -5.93 17.46
CA ARG A 117 -3.22 -6.34 18.86
C ARG A 117 -1.99 -6.06 19.72
N ILE A 118 -0.80 -6.37 19.21
CA ILE A 118 0.46 -6.05 19.90
C ILE A 118 0.57 -4.54 20.15
N PHE A 119 0.23 -3.70 19.16
CA PHE A 119 0.30 -2.25 19.29
C PHE A 119 -0.69 -1.73 20.34
N GLU A 120 -1.93 -2.24 20.34
CA GLU A 120 -2.94 -1.87 21.31
C GLU A 120 -2.55 -2.30 22.73
N GLU A 121 -2.10 -3.55 22.90
CA GLU A 121 -1.64 -4.06 24.19
C GLU A 121 -0.45 -3.24 24.73
N TYR A 122 0.54 -2.92 23.90
CA TYR A 122 1.66 -2.05 24.27
C TYR A 122 1.18 -0.68 24.74
N ASN A 123 0.30 -0.03 23.96
CA ASN A 123 -0.17 1.32 24.28
C ASN A 123 -1.04 1.36 25.54
N ASN A 124 -1.68 0.25 25.90
CA ASN A 124 -2.52 0.11 27.08
C ASN A 124 -1.76 -0.35 28.34
N LEU A 125 -0.45 -0.62 28.27
CA LEU A 125 0.33 -0.98 29.45
C LEU A 125 0.34 0.15 30.49
N PRO A 126 0.02 -0.12 31.77
CA PRO A 126 0.03 0.91 32.81
C PRO A 126 1.44 1.41 33.15
N ASN A 127 2.44 0.53 33.01
CA ASN A 127 3.85 0.82 33.22
C ASN A 127 4.67 0.08 32.13
N THR A 128 5.78 0.66 31.71
CA THR A 128 6.70 0.08 30.70
C THR A 128 8.09 -0.23 31.26
N SER A 129 8.33 0.10 32.53
CA SER A 129 9.65 0.09 33.17
C SER A 129 9.82 -1.04 34.19
N ASP A 130 8.73 -1.70 34.61
CA ASP A 130 8.83 -2.87 35.49
C ASP A 130 9.25 -4.13 34.70
N LEU A 131 9.83 -5.10 35.42
CA LEU A 131 10.39 -6.32 34.83
C LEU A 131 9.34 -7.16 34.06
N THR A 132 8.10 -7.18 34.54
CA THR A 132 7.02 -7.94 33.88
C THR A 132 6.66 -7.29 32.54
N SER A 133 6.51 -5.98 32.53
CA SER A 133 6.21 -5.20 31.33
C SER A 133 7.35 -5.27 30.31
N ILE A 134 8.60 -5.08 30.75
CA ILE A 134 9.78 -5.24 29.87
C ILE A 134 9.82 -6.64 29.26
N SER A 135 9.58 -7.69 30.06
CA SER A 135 9.57 -9.06 29.57
C SER A 135 8.44 -9.31 28.57
N LYS A 136 7.26 -8.72 28.77
CA LYS A 136 6.14 -8.79 27.82
C LYS A 136 6.50 -8.09 26.51
N ILE A 137 6.95 -6.84 26.57
CA ILE A 137 7.32 -6.04 25.40
C ILE A 137 8.40 -6.75 24.58
N SER A 138 9.42 -7.31 25.24
CA SER A 138 10.45 -8.09 24.57
C SER A 138 9.87 -9.29 23.80
N ARG A 139 8.99 -10.10 24.43
CA ARG A 139 8.32 -11.22 23.76
C ARG A 139 7.43 -10.76 22.60
N ASP A 140 6.71 -9.67 22.76
CA ASP A 140 5.83 -9.13 21.72
C ASP A 140 6.64 -8.60 20.53
N LEU A 141 7.79 -7.97 20.77
CA LEU A 141 8.72 -7.56 19.71
C LEU A 141 9.29 -8.77 18.97
N VAL A 142 9.73 -9.82 19.69
CA VAL A 142 10.16 -11.07 19.04
C VAL A 142 9.03 -11.70 18.22
N ARG A 143 7.80 -11.69 18.73
CA ARG A 143 6.63 -12.15 17.98
C ARG A 143 6.38 -11.29 16.75
N LEU A 144 6.46 -9.96 16.88
CA LEU A 144 6.28 -9.01 15.80
C LEU A 144 7.31 -9.22 14.68
N ALA A 145 8.57 -9.49 15.01
CA ALA A 145 9.60 -9.85 14.02
C ALA A 145 9.17 -11.09 13.20
N LYS A 146 8.67 -12.14 13.86
CA LYS A 146 8.16 -13.34 13.19
C LYS A 146 6.94 -13.04 12.31
N ILE A 147 6.01 -12.19 12.76
CA ILE A 147 4.86 -11.78 11.94
C ILE A 147 5.35 -11.10 10.63
N VAL A 148 6.36 -10.23 10.72
CA VAL A 148 6.92 -9.54 9.55
C VAL A 148 7.68 -10.49 8.62
N ASP A 149 8.35 -11.51 9.16
CA ASP A 149 8.95 -12.57 8.35
C ASP A 149 7.88 -13.42 7.65
N ASP A 150 6.80 -13.81 8.34
CA ASP A 150 5.67 -14.52 7.71
C ASP A 150 5.03 -13.68 6.58
N ILE A 151 4.90 -12.37 6.75
CA ILE A 151 4.46 -11.44 5.69
C ILE A 151 5.44 -11.44 4.51
N SER A 152 6.75 -11.56 4.77
CA SER A 152 7.76 -11.65 3.71
C SER A 152 7.60 -12.93 2.90
N ASP A 153 7.33 -14.06 3.56
CA ASP A 153 7.11 -15.34 2.88
C ASP A 153 5.84 -15.31 2.01
N ILE A 154 4.75 -14.74 2.52
CA ILE A 154 3.51 -14.52 1.76
C ILE A 154 3.77 -13.63 0.54
N LEU A 155 4.52 -12.53 0.71
CA LEU A 155 4.85 -11.65 -0.40
C LEU A 155 5.69 -12.38 -1.45
N GLN A 156 6.63 -13.23 -1.03
CA GLN A 156 7.45 -14.02 -1.95
C GLN A 156 6.62 -15.05 -2.74
N SER A 157 5.60 -15.64 -2.11
CA SER A 157 4.77 -16.67 -2.73
C SER A 157 3.96 -16.18 -3.93
N VAL A 158 3.78 -14.87 -4.09
CA VAL A 158 3.11 -14.28 -5.27
C VAL A 158 3.76 -14.75 -6.59
N ARG A 159 5.06 -15.05 -6.56
CA ARG A 159 5.82 -15.50 -7.74
C ARG A 159 5.44 -16.89 -8.24
N ILE A 160 4.76 -17.69 -7.42
CA ILE A 160 4.37 -19.04 -7.76
C ILE A 160 3.20 -19.02 -8.75
N ASN A 161 2.22 -18.14 -8.50
CA ASN A 161 0.93 -18.15 -9.19
C ASN A 161 0.61 -16.84 -9.93
N CYS A 162 1.53 -15.87 -9.98
CA CYS A 162 1.37 -14.62 -10.71
C CYS A 162 2.61 -14.37 -11.57
N GLU A 163 2.52 -14.62 -12.87
CA GLU A 163 3.61 -14.43 -13.81
C GLU A 163 3.90 -12.93 -14.00
N PRO A 164 5.17 -12.50 -13.96
CA PRO A 164 5.53 -11.10 -14.17
C PRO A 164 5.01 -10.48 -15.48
N GLN A 165 4.93 -11.26 -16.57
CA GLN A 165 4.44 -10.75 -17.85
C GLN A 165 2.93 -10.52 -17.82
N VAL A 166 2.16 -11.49 -17.31
CA VAL A 166 0.70 -11.38 -17.17
C VAL A 166 0.36 -10.21 -16.26
N PHE A 167 1.05 -10.08 -15.11
CA PHE A 167 0.88 -8.92 -14.24
C PHE A 167 1.16 -7.60 -14.97
N HIS A 168 2.27 -7.50 -15.69
CA HIS A 168 2.68 -6.23 -16.29
C HIS A 168 1.76 -5.78 -17.44
N TYR A 169 1.34 -6.71 -18.30
CA TYR A 169 0.66 -6.39 -19.54
C TYR A 169 -0.85 -6.61 -19.48
N SER A 170 -1.34 -7.53 -18.66
CA SER A 170 -2.76 -7.87 -18.60
C SER A 170 -3.47 -7.31 -17.38
N ILE A 171 -2.76 -7.11 -16.25
CA ILE A 171 -3.36 -6.71 -14.97
C ILE A 171 -3.07 -5.24 -14.66
N ARG A 172 -1.78 -4.88 -14.56
CA ARG A 172 -1.31 -3.54 -14.16
C ARG A 172 -1.95 -2.39 -14.95
N PRO A 173 -2.22 -2.48 -16.28
CA PRO A 173 -2.84 -1.38 -17.02
C PRO A 173 -4.18 -0.93 -16.45
N TRP A 174 -4.98 -1.85 -15.89
CA TRP A 174 -6.28 -1.53 -15.28
C TRP A 174 -6.17 -0.74 -13.97
N PHE A 175 -5.00 -0.74 -13.35
CA PHE A 175 -4.74 -0.06 -12.07
C PHE A 175 -4.12 1.32 -12.28
N VAL A 176 -3.84 1.75 -13.50
CA VAL A 176 -3.18 3.03 -13.74
C VAL A 176 -4.16 4.16 -13.43
N GLY A 177 -3.83 5.01 -12.45
CA GLY A 177 -4.64 6.18 -12.13
C GLY A 177 -4.38 7.37 -13.06
N SER A 178 -5.02 8.50 -12.75
CA SER A 178 -4.91 9.74 -13.53
C SER A 178 -3.48 10.30 -13.63
N ASP A 179 -2.61 9.96 -12.69
CA ASP A 179 -1.21 10.43 -12.63
C ASP A 179 -0.20 9.39 -13.15
N GLY A 180 -0.68 8.24 -13.61
CA GLY A 180 0.16 7.10 -13.95
C GLY A 180 1.05 7.32 -15.16
N ASP A 181 0.59 8.13 -16.13
CA ASP A 181 1.33 8.48 -17.34
C ASP A 181 2.28 9.67 -17.15
N GLY A 182 2.39 10.20 -15.92
CA GLY A 182 3.28 11.31 -15.57
C GLY A 182 2.62 12.70 -15.64
N PRO A 183 3.33 13.75 -15.19
CA PRO A 183 2.76 15.08 -14.98
C PRO A 183 2.44 15.84 -16.28
N ASP A 184 3.06 15.44 -17.40
CA ASP A 184 2.94 16.13 -18.69
C ASP A 184 1.78 15.59 -19.56
N ARG A 185 1.06 14.58 -19.07
CA ARG A 185 -0.07 13.96 -19.78
C ARG A 185 -1.41 14.49 -19.23
N PRO A 186 -2.42 14.69 -20.09
CA PRO A 186 -3.74 15.11 -19.64
C PRO A 186 -4.35 14.07 -18.68
N GLY A 187 -4.72 14.51 -17.48
CA GLY A 187 -5.32 13.65 -16.47
C GLY A 187 -6.81 13.36 -16.71
N TRP A 188 -7.48 12.91 -15.65
CA TRP A 188 -8.90 12.59 -15.62
C TRP A 188 -9.71 13.80 -15.18
N ILE A 189 -10.82 14.07 -15.88
CA ILE A 189 -11.79 15.11 -15.54
C ILE A 189 -13.10 14.45 -15.16
N TYR A 190 -13.56 14.72 -13.94
CA TYR A 190 -14.82 14.19 -13.41
C TYR A 190 -15.95 15.16 -13.74
N GLU A 191 -16.82 14.79 -14.67
CA GLU A 191 -17.90 15.68 -15.11
C GLU A 191 -18.92 15.93 -13.99
N GLY A 192 -19.32 17.19 -13.83
CA GLY A 192 -20.24 17.61 -12.77
C GLY A 192 -19.59 17.76 -11.38
N ILE A 193 -18.26 17.61 -11.27
CA ILE A 193 -17.50 17.87 -10.07
C ILE A 193 -16.68 19.15 -10.25
N PRO A 194 -16.95 20.22 -9.47
CA PRO A 194 -16.10 21.40 -9.44
C PRO A 194 -14.68 21.05 -8.97
N GLU A 195 -13.67 21.71 -9.54
CA GLU A 195 -12.25 21.54 -9.16
C GLU A 195 -11.78 20.08 -9.22
N SER A 196 -12.24 19.33 -10.23
CA SER A 196 -11.95 17.89 -10.39
C SER A 196 -10.45 17.58 -10.45
N GLU A 197 -9.63 18.53 -10.90
CA GLU A 197 -8.18 18.46 -10.96
C GLU A 197 -7.50 18.38 -9.59
N GLN A 198 -8.19 18.73 -8.51
CA GLN A 198 -7.69 18.64 -7.14
C GLN A 198 -7.97 17.28 -6.49
N LEU A 199 -8.72 16.39 -7.16
CA LEU A 199 -9.04 15.08 -6.62
C LEU A 199 -7.82 14.17 -6.57
N ASP A 200 -7.75 13.35 -5.52
CA ASP A 200 -6.80 12.26 -5.39
C ASP A 200 -7.21 11.11 -6.32
N LEU A 201 -6.58 11.02 -7.50
CA LEU A 201 -6.92 10.03 -8.54
C LEU A 201 -5.76 9.08 -8.89
N SER A 202 -4.79 8.89 -7.99
CA SER A 202 -3.74 7.88 -8.16
C SER A 202 -4.29 6.47 -8.01
N GLY A 203 -3.81 5.55 -8.85
CA GLY A 203 -4.27 4.16 -8.86
C GLY A 203 -3.88 3.37 -7.61
N PRO A 204 -4.44 2.15 -7.43
CA PRO A 204 -4.16 1.34 -6.26
C PRO A 204 -2.69 0.92 -6.19
N SER A 205 -2.13 0.92 -4.99
CA SER A 205 -0.77 0.44 -4.74
C SER A 205 -0.62 -0.13 -3.34
N ALA A 206 0.41 -0.96 -3.12
CA ALA A 206 0.77 -1.45 -1.79
C ALA A 206 1.09 -0.33 -0.79
N GLY A 207 1.40 0.89 -1.27
CA GLY A 207 1.55 2.07 -0.42
C GLY A 207 0.27 2.49 0.30
N GLN A 208 -0.88 1.97 -0.10
CA GLN A 208 -2.19 2.23 0.50
C GLN A 208 -2.58 1.18 1.56
N SER A 209 -1.73 0.19 1.85
CA SER A 209 -1.93 -0.75 2.96
C SER A 209 -1.87 -0.02 4.31
N SER A 210 -2.94 -0.11 5.10
CA SER A 210 -2.97 0.52 6.43
C SER A 210 -2.12 -0.25 7.45
N VAL A 211 -2.02 -1.58 7.32
CA VAL A 211 -1.22 -2.44 8.21
C VAL A 211 0.27 -2.08 8.14
N ILE A 212 0.81 -1.87 6.93
CA ILE A 212 2.23 -1.49 6.78
C ILE A 212 2.49 -0.09 7.34
N HIS A 213 1.54 0.85 7.22
CA HIS A 213 1.67 2.17 7.85
C HIS A 213 1.61 2.08 9.37
N ALA A 214 0.76 1.22 9.93
CA ALA A 214 0.69 1.04 11.38
C ALA A 214 2.02 0.51 11.93
N LEU A 215 2.64 -0.45 11.24
CA LEU A 215 3.97 -0.95 11.59
C LEU A 215 5.04 0.14 11.54
N ASP A 216 5.04 0.95 10.49
CA ASP A 216 5.97 2.06 10.36
C ASP A 216 5.82 3.09 11.47
N ILE A 217 4.59 3.42 11.86
CA ILE A 217 4.31 4.34 12.96
C ILE A 217 4.78 3.74 14.28
N PHE A 218 4.43 2.48 14.54
CA PHE A 218 4.79 1.81 15.78
C PHE A 218 6.30 1.74 15.98
N LEU A 219 7.06 1.40 14.94
CA LEU A 219 8.53 1.33 14.96
C LEU A 219 9.22 2.69 14.74
N ASP A 220 8.48 3.79 14.72
CA ASP A 220 9.00 5.13 14.46
C ASP A 220 9.86 5.24 13.19
N ILE A 221 9.38 4.71 12.06
CA ILE A 221 10.12 4.81 10.79
C ILE A 221 9.95 6.20 10.19
N ASP A 222 11.00 7.02 10.28
CA ASP A 222 10.98 8.39 9.77
C ASP A 222 11.15 8.46 8.24
N HIS A 223 10.03 8.39 7.53
CA HIS A 223 9.99 8.56 6.08
C HIS A 223 10.30 9.99 5.60
N LYS A 224 10.12 10.99 6.47
CA LYS A 224 10.34 12.41 6.15
C LYS A 224 11.78 12.86 6.34
N GLN A 225 12.62 12.02 6.94
CA GLN A 225 14.05 12.30 7.19
C GLN A 225 14.24 13.58 8.03
N ARG A 226 13.37 13.77 9.03
CA ARG A 226 13.42 14.88 9.99
C ARG A 226 14.37 14.57 11.15
N GLN A 227 14.44 13.33 11.57
CA GLN A 227 15.26 12.88 12.69
C GLN A 227 16.73 12.68 12.26
N LYS A 228 17.67 13.05 13.14
CA LYS A 228 19.11 12.83 12.91
C LYS A 228 19.48 11.38 13.21
N ARG A 229 19.31 10.50 12.23
CA ARG A 229 19.66 9.07 12.31
C ARG A 229 20.88 8.72 11.46
N SER A 230 21.63 7.70 11.88
CA SER A 230 22.81 7.21 11.16
C SER A 230 22.48 5.95 10.34
N PRO A 231 23.05 5.77 9.14
CA PRO A 231 23.82 6.76 8.38
C PRO A 231 22.93 7.90 7.84
N ALA A 232 23.51 9.06 7.55
CA ALA A 232 22.76 10.20 7.01
C ALA A 232 22.07 9.88 5.65
N PRO A 233 20.96 10.54 5.30
CA PRO A 233 20.30 10.37 4.00
C PRO A 233 21.24 10.58 2.82
N SER A 234 21.31 9.58 1.93
CA SER A 234 22.09 9.66 0.69
C SER A 234 21.48 10.67 -0.29
N ALA A 235 22.22 11.04 -1.34
CA ALA A 235 21.71 11.91 -2.39
C ALA A 235 20.44 11.34 -3.07
N ILE A 236 20.33 10.02 -3.21
CA ILE A 236 19.13 9.35 -3.73
C ILE A 236 17.96 9.50 -2.75
N ASN A 237 18.22 9.30 -1.46
CA ASN A 237 17.17 9.40 -0.45
C ASN A 237 16.59 10.82 -0.35
N LYS A 238 17.41 11.86 -0.58
CA LYS A 238 16.98 13.26 -0.58
C LYS A 238 16.11 13.63 -1.79
N LYS A 239 16.20 12.88 -2.90
CA LYS A 239 15.36 13.05 -4.09
C LYS A 239 14.00 12.36 -3.96
N SER A 240 13.84 11.47 -2.99
CA SER A 240 12.57 10.75 -2.78
C SER A 240 11.49 11.70 -2.30
N ASP A 241 10.26 11.40 -2.69
CA ASP A 241 9.09 12.12 -2.23
C ASP A 241 8.83 11.87 -0.74
N ARG A 242 9.05 12.91 0.08
CA ARG A 242 8.87 12.87 1.54
C ARG A 242 7.41 12.90 1.97
N GLY A 243 6.49 13.32 1.09
CA GLY A 243 5.06 13.38 1.34
C GLY A 243 4.31 12.12 0.93
N PHE A 244 4.97 11.18 0.22
CA PHE A 244 4.32 10.00 -0.37
C PHE A 244 3.44 9.23 0.63
N MET A 245 3.99 8.86 1.79
CA MET A 245 3.25 8.06 2.78
C MET A 245 2.01 8.80 3.29
N GLU A 246 2.10 10.11 3.53
CA GLU A 246 0.93 10.89 3.99
C GLU A 246 -0.13 11.02 2.91
N ARG A 247 0.28 11.18 1.63
CA ARG A 247 -0.67 11.20 0.52
C ARG A 247 -1.38 9.85 0.37
N MET A 248 -0.66 8.73 0.50
CA MET A 248 -1.28 7.40 0.42
C MET A 248 -2.35 7.15 1.48
N ARG A 249 -2.29 7.80 2.65
CA ARG A 249 -3.35 7.72 3.67
C ARG A 249 -4.69 8.30 3.21
N ARG A 250 -4.72 9.18 2.21
CA ARG A 250 -5.97 9.70 1.62
C ARG A 250 -6.73 8.64 0.81
N TYR A 251 -6.02 7.61 0.36
CA TYR A 251 -6.57 6.46 -0.37
C TYR A 251 -6.96 5.30 0.57
N MET A 252 -6.80 5.47 1.88
CA MET A 252 -7.26 4.49 2.87
C MET A 252 -8.66 4.85 3.36
N PRO A 253 -9.48 3.86 3.78
CA PRO A 253 -10.74 4.12 4.46
C PRO A 253 -10.54 5.09 5.63
N GLY A 254 -11.46 6.04 5.80
CA GLY A 254 -11.31 7.12 6.79
C GLY A 254 -11.05 6.60 8.21
N LYS A 255 -11.72 5.50 8.61
CA LYS A 255 -11.50 4.85 9.91
C LYS A 255 -10.11 4.27 10.09
N HIS A 256 -9.48 3.78 9.02
CA HIS A 256 -8.10 3.31 9.09
C HIS A 256 -7.15 4.49 9.26
N ARG A 257 -7.39 5.60 8.55
CA ARG A 257 -6.61 6.83 8.73
C ARG A 257 -6.77 7.44 10.13
N GLU A 258 -7.97 7.39 10.71
CA GLU A 258 -8.22 7.77 12.10
C GLU A 258 -7.37 6.92 13.06
N TYR A 259 -7.37 5.58 12.88
CA TYR A 259 -6.53 4.69 13.68
C TYR A 259 -5.04 4.99 13.55
N LEU A 260 -4.53 5.21 12.33
CA LEU A 260 -3.13 5.61 12.13
C LEU A 260 -2.80 6.94 12.83
N SER A 261 -3.75 7.87 12.87
CA SER A 261 -3.58 9.15 13.55
C SER A 261 -3.56 8.98 15.07
N TYR A 262 -4.46 8.13 15.60
CA TYR A 262 -4.46 7.72 17.00
C TYR A 262 -3.12 7.08 17.39
N LEU A 263 -2.67 6.07 16.64
CA LEU A 263 -1.43 5.35 16.92
C LEU A 263 -0.21 6.29 16.89
N ALA A 264 -0.18 7.26 15.97
CA ALA A 264 0.89 8.26 15.90
C ALA A 264 0.83 9.30 17.03
N SER A 265 -0.32 9.46 17.68
CA SER A 265 -0.51 10.36 18.82
C SER A 265 -0.26 9.69 20.17
N CYS A 266 -0.07 8.37 20.20
CA CYS A 266 0.25 7.66 21.42
C CYS A 266 1.55 8.22 22.04
N PRO A 267 1.57 8.52 23.34
CA PRO A 267 2.65 9.31 23.95
C PRO A 267 3.95 8.53 24.10
N ARG A 268 3.91 7.20 23.99
CA ARG A 268 5.04 6.31 24.21
C ARG A 268 5.46 5.69 22.90
N ASN A 269 6.68 5.99 22.49
CA ASN A 269 7.30 5.43 21.31
C ASN A 269 8.12 4.18 21.69
N VAL A 270 7.89 3.05 21.01
CA VAL A 270 8.60 1.80 21.33
C VAL A 270 10.10 1.90 21.07
N ARG A 271 10.50 2.72 20.09
CA ARG A 271 11.90 2.98 19.79
C ARG A 271 12.54 3.77 20.92
N ASP A 272 11.90 4.84 21.39
CA ASP A 272 12.44 5.64 22.49
C ASP A 272 12.57 4.80 23.76
N LEU A 273 11.57 3.96 24.04
CA LEU A 273 11.63 3.00 25.16
C LEU A 273 12.80 2.01 25.00
N ALA A 274 13.03 1.47 23.80
CA ALA A 274 14.18 0.60 23.55
C ALA A 274 15.52 1.35 23.66
N GLN A 275 15.55 2.65 23.40
CA GLN A 275 16.72 3.47 23.63
C GLN A 275 17.04 3.59 25.13
N GLU A 276 16.01 3.80 25.96
CA GLU A 276 16.09 3.93 27.41
C GLU A 276 16.37 2.60 28.13
N ILE A 277 15.81 1.50 27.64
CA ILE A 277 15.88 0.17 28.26
C ILE A 277 16.72 -0.77 27.38
N PRO A 278 18.00 -1.02 27.70
CA PRO A 278 18.90 -1.82 26.86
C PRO A 278 18.38 -3.22 26.52
N ALA A 279 17.65 -3.87 27.43
CA ALA A 279 17.07 -5.20 27.22
C ALA A 279 16.04 -5.27 26.07
N LEU A 280 15.53 -4.13 25.60
CA LEU A 280 14.57 -4.04 24.50
C LEU A 280 15.21 -3.68 23.16
N ARG A 281 16.51 -3.34 23.12
CA ARG A 281 17.21 -2.95 21.88
C ARG A 281 17.25 -4.08 20.87
N ASP A 282 17.74 -5.26 21.27
CA ASP A 282 17.87 -6.39 20.34
C ASP A 282 16.51 -6.89 19.83
N PRO A 283 15.47 -7.05 20.68
CA PRO A 283 14.13 -7.36 20.20
C PRO A 283 13.59 -6.31 19.22
N TYR A 284 13.77 -5.02 19.50
CA TYR A 284 13.34 -3.94 18.61
C TYR A 284 14.08 -3.97 17.26
N ASP A 285 15.41 -4.08 17.29
CA ASP A 285 16.25 -4.14 16.09
C ASP A 285 15.99 -5.41 15.27
N ALA A 286 15.59 -6.51 15.91
CA ALA A 286 15.12 -7.70 15.22
C ALA A 286 13.88 -7.42 14.36
N VAL A 287 12.88 -6.69 14.87
CA VAL A 287 11.69 -6.30 14.08
C VAL A 287 12.09 -5.38 12.93
N VAL A 288 12.91 -4.36 13.20
CA VAL A 288 13.37 -3.42 12.16
C VAL A 288 14.16 -4.15 11.07
N SER A 289 14.96 -5.15 11.46
CA SER A 289 15.69 -6.02 10.53
C SER A 289 14.74 -6.87 9.68
N SER A 290 13.70 -7.49 10.27
CA SER A 290 12.66 -8.21 9.52
C SER A 290 11.94 -7.27 8.54
N LEU A 291 11.57 -6.06 8.95
CA LEU A 291 10.93 -5.08 8.06
C LEU A 291 11.86 -4.62 6.92
N LYS A 292 13.16 -4.47 7.19
CA LYS A 292 14.15 -4.17 6.16
C LYS A 292 14.24 -5.30 5.14
N ARG A 293 14.23 -6.58 5.58
CA ARG A 293 14.23 -7.75 4.70
C ARG A 293 12.97 -7.80 3.83
N LEU A 294 11.80 -7.54 4.42
CA LEU A 294 10.53 -7.41 3.68
C LEU A 294 10.65 -6.36 2.57
N ARG A 295 11.23 -5.18 2.87
CA ARG A 295 11.41 -4.11 1.89
C ARG A 295 12.41 -4.45 0.79
N ASP A 296 13.51 -5.14 1.11
CA ASP A 296 14.43 -5.66 0.10
C ASP A 296 13.75 -6.66 -0.85
N LEU A 297 12.96 -7.57 -0.29
CA LEU A 297 12.19 -8.52 -1.07
C LEU A 297 11.18 -7.79 -1.97
N HIS A 298 10.44 -6.83 -1.42
CA HIS A 298 9.49 -6.03 -2.20
C HIS A 298 10.18 -5.25 -3.33
N ILE A 299 11.35 -4.66 -3.10
CA ILE A 299 12.15 -4.02 -4.16
C ILE A 299 12.47 -5.01 -5.27
N ARG A 300 12.90 -6.25 -4.94
CA ARG A 300 13.22 -7.27 -5.95
C ARG A 300 11.99 -7.65 -6.76
N ILE A 301 10.84 -7.86 -6.12
CA ILE A 301 9.57 -8.17 -6.79
C ILE A 301 9.16 -7.01 -7.68
N ALA A 302 9.11 -5.78 -7.18
CA ALA A 302 8.73 -4.61 -7.97
C ALA A 302 9.66 -4.39 -9.17
N CYS A 303 10.97 -4.59 -9.02
CA CYS A 303 11.93 -4.54 -10.12
C CYS A 303 11.69 -5.62 -11.17
N LEU A 304 11.29 -6.82 -10.77
CA LEU A 304 11.00 -7.93 -11.69
C LEU A 304 9.68 -7.69 -12.46
N TYR A 305 8.62 -7.31 -11.75
CA TYR A 305 7.25 -7.20 -12.30
C TYR A 305 7.01 -5.87 -13.04
N VAL A 306 7.75 -4.81 -12.73
CA VAL A 306 7.57 -3.50 -13.34
C VAL A 306 8.78 -3.13 -14.18
N VAL A 307 9.93 -2.91 -13.56
CA VAL A 307 11.11 -2.31 -14.23
C VAL A 307 11.65 -3.21 -15.35
N SER A 308 11.82 -4.49 -15.06
CA SER A 308 12.37 -5.46 -16.03
C SER A 308 11.42 -5.72 -17.19
N MET A 309 10.11 -5.69 -16.94
CA MET A 309 9.10 -5.94 -17.97
C MET A 309 8.95 -4.75 -18.92
N SER A 310 8.99 -3.51 -18.40
CA SER A 310 8.98 -2.31 -19.26
C SER A 310 10.12 -2.30 -20.28
N ARG A 311 11.30 -2.84 -19.93
CA ARG A 311 12.46 -2.95 -20.83
C ARG A 311 12.35 -4.05 -21.89
N LYS A 312 11.42 -5.00 -21.72
CA LYS A 312 11.28 -6.17 -22.61
C LYS A 312 10.22 -5.95 -23.69
N CYS A 313 9.47 -4.84 -23.68
CA CYS A 313 8.40 -4.60 -24.64
C CYS A 313 8.97 -4.35 -26.06
N PRO A 314 8.63 -5.18 -27.08
CA PRO A 314 9.13 -5.01 -28.45
C PRO A 314 8.68 -3.69 -29.11
N MET A 315 7.53 -3.15 -28.69
CA MET A 315 6.98 -1.88 -29.19
C MET A 315 7.78 -0.66 -28.68
N MET A 316 8.34 -0.71 -27.48
CA MET A 316 9.27 0.31 -26.96
C MET A 316 10.60 0.28 -27.70
N ARG A 317 11.15 -0.89 -28.04
CA ARG A 317 12.37 -0.99 -28.87
C ARG A 317 12.25 -0.29 -30.24
N ARG A 318 11.04 -0.22 -30.82
CA ARG A 318 10.79 0.49 -32.09
C ARG A 318 10.59 2.01 -31.93
N LEU A 319 10.28 2.49 -30.72
CA LEU A 319 10.12 3.92 -30.38
C LEU A 319 11.38 4.50 -29.70
N GLU A 320 12.33 3.65 -29.30
CA GLU A 320 13.56 3.98 -28.58
C GLU A 320 14.68 4.60 -29.46
N GLU A 321 14.50 4.73 -30.78
CA GLU A 321 15.49 5.42 -31.63
C GLU A 321 15.50 6.95 -31.49
N GLY A 322 14.68 7.54 -30.59
CA GLY A 322 14.62 9.01 -30.47
C GLY A 322 14.17 9.64 -29.15
N SER A 323 13.94 8.91 -28.05
CA SER A 323 13.49 9.54 -26.79
C SER A 323 14.22 9.04 -25.54
N SER A 324 14.49 9.98 -24.64
CA SER A 324 15.20 9.78 -23.37
C SER A 324 14.50 8.76 -22.46
N ILE A 325 15.28 7.81 -21.93
CA ILE A 325 14.92 6.75 -20.97
C ILE A 325 13.78 7.15 -20.02
N GLU A 326 12.54 6.74 -20.32
CA GLU A 326 11.42 6.89 -19.39
C GLU A 326 11.64 5.99 -18.17
N ARG A 327 11.65 6.59 -16.97
CA ARG A 327 11.83 5.85 -15.71
C ARG A 327 10.54 5.09 -15.38
N ALA A 328 10.65 3.80 -15.07
CA ALA A 328 9.49 2.96 -14.74
C ALA A 328 8.72 3.49 -13.51
N ARG A 329 7.45 3.87 -13.74
CA ARG A 329 6.53 4.38 -12.71
C ARG A 329 5.60 3.29 -12.18
N GLY A 330 5.21 3.43 -10.91
CA GLY A 330 4.15 2.62 -10.31
C GLY A 330 2.77 3.02 -10.85
N THR A 331 1.74 2.26 -10.48
CA THR A 331 0.34 2.54 -10.82
C THR A 331 -0.18 3.88 -10.27
N GLY A 332 0.41 4.36 -9.18
CA GLY A 332 0.21 5.72 -8.65
C GLY A 332 1.32 6.70 -9.03
N GLY A 333 1.88 6.60 -10.25
CA GLY A 333 2.74 7.62 -10.88
C GLY A 333 4.16 7.82 -10.34
N ASN A 334 4.54 7.19 -9.22
CA ASN A 334 5.85 7.42 -8.58
C ASN A 334 6.98 6.57 -9.19
N GLU A 335 8.21 7.09 -9.20
CA GLU A 335 9.39 6.32 -9.60
C GLU A 335 9.67 5.21 -8.58
N VAL A 336 9.38 3.96 -8.98
CA VAL A 336 9.34 2.79 -8.08
C VAL A 336 10.65 2.59 -7.33
N THR A 337 11.78 2.71 -8.03
CA THR A 337 13.07 2.32 -7.44
C THR A 337 13.58 3.32 -6.39
N ILE A 338 13.43 4.63 -6.60
CA ILE A 338 13.87 5.65 -5.64
C ILE A 338 13.03 5.57 -4.37
N LEU A 339 11.71 5.47 -4.53
CA LEU A 339 10.77 5.42 -3.43
C LEU A 339 11.02 4.21 -2.53
N LEU A 340 11.05 3.00 -3.12
CA LEU A 340 11.21 1.77 -2.35
C LEU A 340 12.59 1.66 -1.68
N LYS A 341 13.67 2.05 -2.39
CA LYS A 341 15.01 2.10 -1.80
C LYS A 341 15.07 3.06 -0.61
N THR A 342 14.44 4.23 -0.73
CA THR A 342 14.41 5.22 0.35
C THR A 342 13.61 4.72 1.54
N GLY A 343 12.46 4.09 1.32
CA GLY A 343 11.70 3.44 2.40
C GLY A 343 12.55 2.41 3.16
N ARG A 344 13.24 1.51 2.44
CA ARG A 344 14.17 0.54 3.06
C ARG A 344 15.29 1.21 3.85
N ASP A 345 15.95 2.22 3.27
CA ASP A 345 17.08 2.89 3.91
C ASP A 345 16.63 3.66 5.16
N ASN A 346 15.42 4.24 5.14
CA ASN A 346 14.80 4.86 6.31
C ASN A 346 14.45 3.83 7.40
N THR A 347 14.04 2.62 7.03
CA THR A 347 13.89 1.51 7.99
C THR A 347 15.22 1.16 8.64
N LYS A 348 16.28 0.95 7.83
CA LYS A 348 17.60 0.62 8.36
C LYS A 348 18.10 1.67 9.35
N ARG A 349 17.84 2.95 9.08
CA ARG A 349 18.18 4.07 9.98
C ARG A 349 17.48 4.02 11.33
N ALA A 350 16.37 3.29 11.47
CA ALA A 350 15.66 3.18 12.73
C ALA A 350 16.37 2.26 13.74
N MET A 351 17.27 1.38 13.27
CA MET A 351 18.05 0.48 14.13
C MET A 351 19.01 1.24 15.05
N PHE A 352 19.37 0.64 16.18
CA PHE A 352 20.45 1.16 17.01
C PHE A 352 21.83 0.79 16.42
N LYS A 353 22.86 1.51 16.87
CA LYS A 353 24.24 1.08 16.62
C LYS A 353 24.57 0.06 17.70
N HIS A 354 25.00 -1.13 17.29
CA HIS A 354 25.73 -2.01 18.18
C HIS A 354 27.19 -1.56 18.14
N ASP A 355 27.72 -1.16 19.31
CA ASP A 355 29.12 -0.78 19.48
C ASP A 355 30.06 -1.99 19.37
#